data_AF-A0AAE7P2I3-F1
#
_entry.id   AF-A0AAE7P2I3-F1
#
_cell.length_a   1.000
_cell.length_b   1.000
_cell.length_c   1.000
_cell.angle_alpha   90.00
_cell.angle_beta   90.00
_cell.angle_gamma   90.00
#
_symmetry.space_group_name_H-M   'P 1'
#
loop_
_entity.id
_entity.type
_entity.pdbx_description
1 polymer ?
#
loop_
_entity_poly.entity_id
_entity_poly.type
_entity_poly.pdbx_seq_one_letter_code
_entity_poly.pdbx_strand_id
1 'polypeptide(L)'
;MLKFFKFLNSAFLLVSLLACNGMGKDEIQNFKYKDVSNYYFKIGSNSYSVKILRNYNDDNLGRAIDIKECAIIYKNKTKKWSFCYDDMSMWSVTANGDIVEFKGGTQDRDGNMVDFYILFKNLASEFYLYEYFWKFGYIDETTNDEKINKVENYYADHGKKNRLYINQITPKILNDMRKNFYKNK
;
A
#
# COMPACT_ATOMS: atom_id res chain seq x y z
N MET A 1 -6.93 1.69 -51.89
CA MET A 1 -6.96 2.71 -50.81
C MET A 1 -7.64 2.10 -49.57
N LEU A 2 -6.96 1.25 -48.78
CA LEU A 2 -7.49 0.70 -47.50
C LEU A 2 -6.44 -0.15 -46.75
N LYS A 3 -5.28 0.42 -46.42
CA LYS A 3 -4.28 -0.24 -45.52
C LYS A 3 -3.68 0.66 -44.44
N PHE A 4 -4.08 1.94 -44.38
CA PHE A 4 -3.51 2.89 -43.42
C PHE A 4 -4.34 3.10 -42.14
N PHE A 5 -5.56 2.54 -42.04
CA PHE A 5 -6.48 2.84 -40.93
C PHE A 5 -6.53 1.81 -39.78
N LYS A 6 -5.67 0.78 -39.78
CA LYS A 6 -5.62 -0.20 -38.67
C LYS A 6 -4.48 0.01 -37.67
N PHE A 7 -3.52 0.90 -37.95
CA PHE A 7 -2.40 1.16 -37.04
C PHE A 7 -2.63 2.32 -36.06
N LEU A 8 -3.59 3.22 -36.33
CA LEU A 8 -3.84 4.38 -35.46
C LEU A 8 -4.62 4.04 -34.17
N ASN A 9 -5.34 2.92 -34.10
CA ASN A 9 -6.07 2.56 -32.88
C ASN A 9 -5.23 1.77 -31.84
N SER A 10 -4.08 1.21 -32.20
CA SER A 10 -3.24 0.49 -31.21
C SER A 10 -2.23 1.40 -30.50
N ALA A 11 -1.75 2.44 -31.18
CA ALA A 11 -0.85 3.42 -30.57
C ALA A 11 -1.59 4.37 -29.61
N PHE A 12 -2.87 4.67 -29.86
CA PHE A 12 -3.67 5.55 -29.00
C PHE A 12 -4.04 4.89 -27.66
N LEU A 13 -4.17 3.55 -27.63
CA LEU A 13 -4.36 2.77 -26.39
C LEU A 13 -3.05 2.58 -25.60
N LEU A 14 -1.89 2.61 -26.26
CA LEU A 14 -0.59 2.57 -25.57
C LEU A 14 -0.17 3.93 -25.00
N VAL A 15 -0.58 5.04 -25.64
CA VAL A 15 -0.27 6.41 -25.19
C VAL A 15 -1.23 6.90 -24.10
N SER A 16 -2.44 6.35 -23.99
CA SER A 16 -3.38 6.66 -22.90
C SER A 16 -3.08 5.94 -21.57
N LEU A 17 -2.19 4.95 -21.56
CA LEU A 17 -1.74 4.24 -20.35
C LEU A 17 -0.32 4.63 -19.89
N LEU A 18 0.32 5.57 -20.59
CA LEU A 18 1.67 6.08 -20.29
C LEU A 18 1.68 7.58 -19.93
N ALA A 19 0.55 8.13 -19.46
CA ALA A 19 0.58 9.36 -18.70
C ALA A 19 1.21 9.09 -17.31
N CYS A 20 2.53 9.23 -17.28
CA CYS A 20 3.30 9.56 -16.09
C CYS A 20 2.63 10.72 -15.35
N ASN A 21 1.94 10.41 -14.26
CA ASN A 21 1.97 11.27 -13.08
C ASN A 21 2.70 10.47 -12.01
N GLY A 22 3.98 10.79 -11.78
CA GLY A 22 4.57 10.49 -10.49
C GLY A 22 3.66 11.13 -9.45
N MET A 23 3.09 10.33 -8.55
CA MET A 23 2.18 10.82 -7.54
C MET A 23 2.95 11.75 -6.61
N GLY A 24 2.87 13.03 -6.94
CA GLY A 24 3.49 14.11 -6.21
C GLY A 24 2.68 14.48 -4.98
N LYS A 25 3.31 15.31 -4.15
CA LYS A 25 2.84 15.99 -2.94
C LYS A 25 1.38 16.50 -2.96
N ASP A 26 0.79 16.69 -4.15
CA ASP A 26 -0.49 17.35 -4.41
C ASP A 26 -1.72 16.42 -4.34
N GLU A 27 -1.57 15.10 -4.50
CA GLU A 27 -2.74 14.20 -4.51
C GLU A 27 -3.36 14.06 -3.11
N ILE A 28 -2.54 14.04 -2.07
CA ILE A 28 -3.02 13.97 -0.67
C ILE A 28 -3.69 15.26 -0.22
N GLN A 29 -3.27 16.41 -0.75
CA GLN A 29 -3.90 17.69 -0.42
C GLN A 29 -5.35 17.76 -0.96
N ASN A 30 -5.61 17.08 -2.08
CA ASN A 30 -6.91 17.04 -2.73
C ASN A 30 -7.63 15.68 -2.61
N PHE A 31 -7.11 14.77 -1.77
CA PHE A 31 -7.69 13.45 -1.60
C PHE A 31 -9.05 13.56 -0.91
N LYS A 32 -10.12 13.24 -1.64
CA LYS A 32 -11.46 13.13 -1.08
C LYS A 32 -11.57 11.81 -0.33
N TYR A 33 -11.86 11.87 0.95
CA TYR A 33 -11.99 10.70 1.82
C TYR A 33 -13.38 10.62 2.45
N LYS A 34 -13.85 9.41 2.72
CA LYS A 34 -15.09 9.12 3.44
C LYS A 34 -14.84 9.00 4.95
N ASP A 35 -13.68 8.47 5.34
CA ASP A 35 -13.33 8.17 6.72
C ASP A 35 -11.83 8.36 7.03
N VAL A 36 -11.52 8.45 8.34
CA VAL A 36 -10.18 8.75 8.85
C VAL A 36 -9.86 7.88 10.06
N SER A 37 -8.67 7.29 10.07
CA SER A 37 -8.09 6.62 11.25
C SER A 37 -6.83 7.32 11.71
N ASN A 38 -6.57 7.34 13.02
CA ASN A 38 -5.37 7.97 13.58
C ASN A 38 -4.59 6.95 14.42
N TYR A 39 -3.28 6.89 14.19
CA TYR A 39 -2.36 6.02 14.90
C TYR A 39 -1.20 6.83 15.47
N TYR A 40 -0.54 6.30 16.49
CA TYR A 40 0.59 6.94 17.15
C TYR A 40 1.68 5.92 17.41
N PHE A 41 2.93 6.29 17.17
CA PHE A 41 4.07 5.43 17.46
C PHE A 41 5.30 6.25 17.87
N LYS A 42 6.30 5.58 18.43
CA LYS A 42 7.58 6.17 18.83
C LYS A 42 8.74 5.46 18.17
N ILE A 43 9.76 6.21 17.79
CA ILE A 43 11.08 5.69 17.42
C ILE A 43 12.13 6.45 18.22
N GLY A 44 12.83 5.75 19.10
CA GLY A 44 13.67 6.36 20.12
C GLY A 44 12.86 7.36 20.95
N SER A 45 13.35 8.60 21.07
CA SER A 45 12.66 9.69 21.77
C SER A 45 11.62 10.43 20.91
N ASN A 46 11.54 10.15 19.61
CA ASN A 46 10.66 10.86 18.70
C ASN A 46 9.26 10.25 18.70
N SER A 47 8.23 11.09 18.89
CA SER A 47 6.83 10.71 18.77
C SER A 47 6.28 11.11 17.40
N TYR A 48 5.53 10.21 16.79
CA TYR A 48 4.91 10.37 15.49
C TYR A 48 3.41 10.12 15.59
N SER A 49 2.65 10.77 14.72
CA SER A 49 1.26 10.43 14.47
C SER A 49 1.05 10.11 12.99
N VAL A 50 0.14 9.19 12.72
CA VAL A 50 -0.25 8.80 11.37
C VAL A 50 -1.74 9.04 11.21
N LYS A 51 -2.11 9.73 10.14
CA LYS A 51 -3.48 9.85 9.70
C LYS A 51 -3.67 8.99 8.45
N ILE A 52 -4.56 8.02 8.50
CA ILE A 52 -5.01 7.25 7.33
C ILE A 52 -6.28 7.91 6.82
N LEU A 53 -6.23 8.42 5.59
CA LEU A 53 -7.40 8.89 4.86
C LEU A 53 -7.88 7.76 3.96
N ARG A 54 -9.15 7.37 4.06
CA ARG A 54 -9.71 6.27 3.28
C ARG A 54 -10.85 6.76 2.39
N ASN A 55 -10.85 6.29 1.15
CA ASN A 55 -11.96 6.42 0.21
C ASN A 55 -12.28 5.04 -0.38
N TYR A 56 -13.54 4.79 -0.69
CA TYR A 56 -14.00 3.50 -1.19
C TYR A 56 -15.36 3.64 -1.88
N ASN A 57 -15.69 2.69 -2.75
CA ASN A 57 -17.04 2.49 -3.26
C ASN A 57 -17.80 1.53 -2.35
N ASP A 58 -19.11 1.65 -2.33
CA ASP A 58 -19.98 0.71 -1.63
C ASP A 58 -20.55 -0.28 -2.64
N ASP A 59 -20.45 -1.58 -2.37
CA ASP A 59 -21.17 -2.57 -3.15
C ASP A 59 -22.67 -2.58 -2.80
N ASN A 60 -23.46 -3.42 -3.50
CA ASN A 60 -24.91 -3.51 -3.28
C ASN A 60 -25.31 -3.99 -1.86
N LEU A 61 -24.35 -4.45 -1.06
CA LEU A 61 -24.54 -4.90 0.32
C LEU A 61 -23.95 -3.90 1.34
N GLY A 62 -23.50 -2.72 0.88
CA GLY A 62 -22.89 -1.68 1.71
C GLY A 62 -21.48 -2.02 2.18
N ARG A 63 -20.78 -2.95 1.52
CA ARG A 63 -19.38 -3.28 1.82
C ARG A 63 -18.44 -2.37 1.07
N ALA A 64 -17.37 -1.94 1.74
CA ALA A 64 -16.31 -1.17 1.11
C ALA A 64 -15.57 -2.01 0.06
N ILE A 65 -15.57 -1.53 -1.19
CA ILE A 65 -14.83 -2.07 -2.33
C ILE A 65 -14.03 -0.93 -2.99
N ASP A 66 -13.09 -1.26 -3.88
CA ASP A 66 -12.22 -0.27 -4.54
C ASP A 66 -11.56 0.70 -3.55
N ILE A 67 -11.08 0.15 -2.42
CA ILE A 67 -10.52 0.91 -1.32
C ILE A 67 -9.23 1.57 -1.79
N LYS A 68 -9.11 2.89 -1.57
CA LYS A 68 -7.88 3.65 -1.69
C LYS A 68 -7.59 4.33 -0.37
N GLU A 69 -6.40 4.10 0.16
CA GLU A 69 -5.95 4.71 1.41
C GLU A 69 -4.66 5.49 1.22
N CYS A 70 -4.56 6.61 1.92
CA CYS A 70 -3.35 7.41 1.99
C CYS A 70 -2.95 7.64 3.44
N ALA A 71 -1.73 7.27 3.78
CA ALA A 71 -1.12 7.53 5.08
C ALA A 71 -0.37 8.86 5.06
N ILE A 72 -0.58 9.69 6.08
CA ILE A 72 0.17 10.93 6.32
C ILE A 72 0.82 10.85 7.69
N ILE A 73 2.14 10.94 7.71
CA ILE A 73 2.96 10.82 8.92
C ILE A 73 3.43 12.20 9.35
N TYR A 74 3.16 12.53 10.61
CA TYR A 74 3.53 13.78 11.25
C TYR A 74 4.56 13.54 12.36
N LYS A 75 5.47 14.49 12.50
CA LYS A 75 6.33 14.64 13.67
C LYS A 75 6.13 16.05 14.21
N ASN A 76 5.80 16.19 15.49
CA ASN A 76 5.53 17.50 16.13
C ASN A 76 4.53 18.36 15.34
N LYS A 77 3.41 17.76 14.87
CA LYS A 77 2.38 18.40 14.03
C LYS A 77 2.83 18.86 12.63
N THR A 78 4.10 18.68 12.26
CA THR A 78 4.59 18.93 10.90
C THR A 78 4.49 17.65 10.07
N LYS A 79 3.85 17.73 8.90
CA LYS A 79 3.85 16.63 7.92
C LYS A 79 5.29 16.34 7.52
N LYS A 80 5.70 15.08 7.66
CA LYS A 80 7.04 14.62 7.26
C LYS A 80 6.98 13.75 6.02
N TRP A 81 6.11 12.76 6.04
CA TRP A 81 6.01 11.80 4.95
C TRP A 81 4.57 11.42 4.65
N SER A 82 4.38 10.83 3.49
CA SER A 82 3.10 10.25 3.12
C SER A 82 3.21 9.28 1.94
N PHE A 83 2.33 8.30 1.89
CA PHE A 83 2.21 7.34 0.79
C PHE A 83 0.77 6.86 0.65
N CYS A 84 0.42 6.28 -0.50
CA CYS A 84 -0.91 5.70 -0.73
C CYS A 84 -0.80 4.25 -1.24
N TYR A 85 -1.86 3.48 -1.01
CA TYR A 85 -2.03 2.09 -1.43
C TYR A 85 -3.52 1.82 -1.70
N ASP A 86 -3.76 0.78 -2.50
CA ASP A 86 -5.08 0.42 -2.97
C ASP A 86 -5.45 -1.00 -2.49
N ASP A 87 -6.73 -1.35 -2.65
CA ASP A 87 -7.35 -2.68 -2.49
C ASP A 87 -7.45 -3.21 -1.06
N MET A 88 -6.89 -2.53 -0.06
CA MET A 88 -6.82 -3.05 1.31
C MET A 88 -6.96 -1.95 2.36
N SER A 89 -7.54 -2.33 3.50
CA SER A 89 -7.72 -1.43 4.63
C SER A 89 -6.65 -1.61 5.70
N MET A 90 -6.07 -0.50 6.16
CA MET A 90 -5.19 -0.48 7.32
C MET A 90 -5.96 -0.79 8.60
N TRP A 91 -5.36 -1.61 9.45
CA TRP A 91 -5.91 -1.94 10.77
C TRP A 91 -5.00 -1.47 11.89
N SER A 92 -3.68 -1.49 11.68
CA SER A 92 -2.73 -1.07 12.70
C SER A 92 -1.46 -0.46 12.11
N VAL A 93 -0.90 0.50 12.85
CA VAL A 93 0.45 1.01 12.62
C VAL A 93 1.22 0.88 13.92
N THR A 94 2.31 0.11 13.89
CA THR A 94 3.14 -0.16 15.07
C THR A 94 4.60 0.15 14.75
N ALA A 95 5.42 0.28 15.79
CA ALA A 95 6.86 0.45 15.64
C ALA A 95 7.59 -0.51 16.57
N ASN A 96 8.62 -1.17 16.05
CA ASN A 96 9.54 -2.01 16.80
C ASN A 96 10.98 -1.60 16.46
N GLY A 97 11.66 -0.98 17.42
CA GLY A 97 12.99 -0.40 17.20
C GLY A 97 12.94 0.72 16.15
N ASP A 98 13.67 0.52 15.05
CA ASP A 98 13.74 1.44 13.91
C ASP A 98 12.77 1.06 12.78
N ILE A 99 11.98 0.00 12.92
CA ILE A 99 11.01 -0.43 11.90
C ILE A 99 9.61 0.02 12.29
N VAL A 100 8.90 0.65 11.35
CA VAL A 100 7.47 0.95 11.43
C VAL A 100 6.74 -0.02 10.51
N GLU A 101 5.77 -0.72 11.08
CA GLU A 101 4.93 -1.66 10.37
C GLU A 101 3.55 -1.04 10.14
N PHE A 102 3.14 -1.02 8.88
CA PHE A 102 1.77 -0.76 8.47
C PHE A 102 1.14 -2.11 8.12
N LYS A 103 0.22 -2.58 8.98
CA LYS A 103 -0.52 -3.82 8.79
C LYS A 103 -1.98 -3.53 8.47
N GLY A 104 -2.47 -4.14 7.41
CA GLY A 104 -3.89 -4.20 7.11
C GLY A 104 -4.24 -5.49 6.40
N GLY A 105 -5.43 -5.53 5.81
CA GLY A 105 -5.88 -6.72 5.10
C GLY A 105 -7.35 -6.67 4.74
N THR A 106 -7.86 -7.85 4.38
CA THR A 106 -9.29 -8.12 4.21
C THR A 106 -9.58 -9.57 4.55
N GLN A 107 -10.82 -9.84 4.95
CA GLN A 107 -11.34 -11.17 5.19
C GLN A 107 -12.69 -11.30 4.47
N ASP A 108 -12.87 -12.39 3.72
CA ASP A 108 -14.15 -12.70 3.08
C ASP A 108 -15.09 -13.48 4.02
N ARG A 109 -16.29 -13.81 3.51
CA ARG A 109 -17.32 -14.50 4.30
C ARG A 109 -17.01 -15.97 4.56
N ASP A 110 -16.15 -16.56 3.74
CA ASP A 110 -15.75 -17.96 3.85
C ASP A 110 -14.52 -18.10 4.79
N GLY A 111 -14.15 -17.00 5.46
CA GLY A 111 -13.04 -16.96 6.38
C GLY A 111 -11.68 -16.83 5.70
N ASN A 112 -11.60 -16.73 4.37
CA ASN A 112 -10.32 -16.50 3.70
C ASN A 112 -9.82 -15.09 4.04
N MET A 113 -8.53 -14.99 4.35
CA MET A 113 -7.90 -13.75 4.73
C MET A 113 -6.70 -13.45 3.85
N VAL A 114 -6.51 -12.17 3.61
CA VAL A 114 -5.29 -11.63 3.03
C VAL A 114 -4.82 -10.47 3.90
N ASP A 115 -3.74 -10.70 4.62
CA ASP A 115 -3.03 -9.65 5.34
C ASP A 115 -1.94 -9.07 4.45
N PHE A 116 -1.75 -7.76 4.53
CA PHE A 116 -0.60 -7.09 3.94
C PHE A 116 0.20 -6.32 4.98
N TYR A 117 1.48 -6.22 4.69
CA TYR A 117 2.47 -5.60 5.56
C TYR A 117 3.36 -4.71 4.70
N ILE A 118 3.44 -3.41 5.04
CA ILE A 118 4.40 -2.47 4.47
C ILE A 118 5.29 -2.00 5.61
N LEU A 119 6.54 -2.45 5.62
CA LEU A 119 7.51 -2.15 6.66
C LEU A 119 8.44 -1.06 6.17
N PHE A 120 8.58 0.00 6.95
CA PHE A 120 9.53 1.07 6.71
C PHE A 120 10.60 1.10 7.78
N LYS A 121 11.88 1.05 7.38
CA LYS A 121 13.00 1.20 8.29
C LYS A 121 13.41 2.67 8.38
N ASN A 122 13.62 3.16 9.60
CA ASN A 122 14.13 4.50 9.88
C ASN A 122 15.65 4.47 9.91
N LEU A 123 16.29 5.16 8.96
CA LEU A 123 17.74 5.33 8.93
C LEU A 123 18.05 6.82 8.74
N ALA A 124 18.90 7.37 9.59
CA ALA A 124 19.29 8.79 9.52
C ALA A 124 18.09 9.76 9.44
N SER A 125 17.03 9.48 10.21
CA SER A 125 15.76 10.23 10.21
C SER A 125 14.92 10.15 8.94
N GLU A 126 15.26 9.31 7.96
CA GLU A 126 14.46 9.03 6.77
C GLU A 126 13.84 7.62 6.84
N PHE A 127 12.69 7.44 6.21
CA PHE A 127 12.01 6.15 6.14
C PHE A 127 12.14 5.53 4.75
N TYR A 128 12.55 4.27 4.72
CA TYR A 128 12.79 3.49 3.52
C TYR A 128 11.94 2.23 3.54
N LEU A 129 11.36 1.86 2.40
CA LEU A 129 10.69 0.58 2.27
C LEU A 129 11.70 -0.52 2.55
N TYR A 130 11.42 -1.29 3.60
CA TYR A 130 12.26 -2.37 4.09
C TYR A 130 11.71 -3.71 3.60
N GLU A 131 10.42 -3.95 3.85
CA GLU A 131 9.73 -5.14 3.36
C GLU A 131 8.31 -4.80 2.91
N TYR A 132 7.85 -5.50 1.88
CA TYR A 132 6.45 -5.52 1.45
C TYR A 132 6.05 -6.95 1.14
N PHE A 133 5.14 -7.49 1.93
CA PHE A 133 4.72 -8.88 1.80
C PHE A 133 3.25 -9.07 2.17
N TRP A 134 2.65 -10.10 1.61
CA TRP A 134 1.27 -10.51 1.89
C TRP A 134 1.26 -11.90 2.50
N LYS A 135 0.35 -12.12 3.46
CA LYS A 135 0.04 -13.43 4.02
C LYS A 135 -1.37 -13.82 3.60
N PHE A 136 -1.50 -15.00 3.05
CA PHE A 136 -2.77 -15.59 2.65
C PHE A 136 -3.08 -16.74 3.60
N GLY A 137 -4.30 -16.76 4.11
CA GLY A 137 -4.73 -17.75 5.07
C GLY A 137 -6.24 -17.86 5.11
N TYR A 138 -6.73 -18.52 6.15
CA TYR A 138 -8.14 -18.62 6.46
C TYR A 138 -8.35 -18.78 7.97
N ILE A 139 -9.55 -18.47 8.46
CA ILE A 139 -10.00 -18.87 9.79
C ILE A 139 -10.55 -20.28 9.69
N ASP A 140 -9.95 -21.22 10.42
CA ASP A 140 -10.40 -22.60 10.49
C ASP A 140 -11.75 -22.67 11.22
N GLU A 141 -12.78 -23.15 10.53
CA GLU A 141 -14.15 -23.18 11.08
C GLU A 141 -14.29 -24.06 12.34
N THR A 142 -13.41 -25.06 12.50
CA THR A 142 -13.50 -26.02 13.61
C THR A 142 -12.80 -25.55 14.87
N THR A 143 -11.66 -24.88 14.71
CA THR A 143 -10.81 -24.41 15.81
C THR A 143 -10.94 -22.92 16.07
N ASN A 144 -11.51 -22.17 15.12
CA ASN A 144 -11.51 -20.71 15.07
C ASN A 144 -10.09 -20.10 15.07
N ASP A 145 -9.10 -20.90 14.67
CA ASP A 145 -7.70 -20.48 14.57
C ASP A 145 -7.42 -19.89 13.18
N GLU A 146 -6.57 -18.88 13.13
CA GLU A 146 -5.94 -18.43 11.88
C GLU A 146 -4.93 -19.49 11.38
N LYS A 147 -5.10 -19.92 10.12
CA LYS A 147 -4.17 -20.80 9.41
C LYS A 147 -3.57 -20.06 8.22
N ILE A 148 -2.24 -19.93 8.22
CA ILE A 148 -1.51 -19.31 7.11
C ILE A 148 -1.13 -20.38 6.09
N ASN A 149 -1.63 -20.22 4.86
CA ASN A 149 -1.34 -21.12 3.75
C ASN A 149 -0.08 -20.69 2.99
N LYS A 150 0.14 -19.37 2.88
CA LYS A 150 1.15 -18.83 1.97
C LYS A 150 1.61 -17.45 2.39
N VAL A 151 2.90 -17.20 2.23
CA VAL A 151 3.50 -15.87 2.39
C VAL A 151 4.17 -15.50 1.07
N GLU A 152 3.87 -14.31 0.56
CA GLU A 152 4.46 -13.76 -0.65
C GLU A 152 5.21 -12.48 -0.32
N ASN A 153 6.54 -12.55 -0.34
CA ASN A 153 7.40 -11.39 -0.16
C ASN A 153 7.69 -10.74 -1.51
N TYR A 154 7.04 -9.61 -1.77
CA TYR A 154 7.14 -8.88 -3.03
C TYR A 154 8.36 -7.95 -3.08
N TYR A 155 8.86 -7.54 -1.91
CA TYR A 155 10.04 -6.72 -1.80
C TYR A 155 10.72 -6.93 -0.44
N ALA A 156 12.03 -7.12 -0.48
CA ALA A 156 12.91 -7.04 0.67
C ALA A 156 14.16 -6.20 0.33
N ASP A 157 14.53 -5.30 1.24
CA ASP A 157 15.76 -4.51 1.17
C ASP A 157 16.92 -5.24 1.89
N HIS A 158 17.62 -6.10 1.15
CA HIS A 158 18.84 -6.78 1.62
C HIS A 158 20.09 -5.86 1.53
N GLY A 159 19.98 -4.61 1.98
CA GLY A 159 21.09 -3.64 1.94
C GLY A 159 21.34 -3.08 0.53
N LYS A 160 20.29 -2.90 -0.27
CA LYS A 160 20.39 -2.34 -1.62
C LYS A 160 20.85 -0.88 -1.56
N LYS A 161 21.70 -0.49 -2.53
CA LYS A 161 22.17 0.91 -2.66
C LYS A 161 21.03 1.88 -3.03
N ASN A 162 20.06 1.41 -3.81
CA ASN A 162 18.94 2.23 -4.30
C ASN A 162 17.68 1.96 -3.47
N ARG A 163 17.65 2.49 -2.25
CA ARG A 163 16.49 2.36 -1.35
C ARG A 163 15.31 3.18 -1.86
N LEU A 164 14.10 2.66 -1.67
CA LEU A 164 12.86 3.37 -1.95
C LEU A 164 12.42 4.16 -0.72
N TYR A 165 12.40 5.48 -0.83
CA TYR A 165 11.93 6.35 0.25
C TYR A 165 10.42 6.27 0.37
N ILE A 166 9.89 6.43 1.59
CA ILE A 166 8.45 6.35 1.85
C ILE A 166 7.62 7.30 0.95
N ASN A 167 8.12 8.50 0.67
CA ASN A 167 7.44 9.48 -0.18
C ASN A 167 7.42 9.09 -1.67
N GLN A 168 8.21 8.09 -2.06
CA GLN A 168 8.19 7.54 -3.41
C GLN A 168 7.17 6.41 -3.53
N ILE A 169 6.67 5.86 -2.42
CA ILE A 169 5.74 4.73 -2.45
C ILE A 169 4.38 5.19 -2.98
N THR A 170 3.97 4.54 -4.06
CA THR A 170 2.71 4.75 -4.74
C THR A 170 2.02 3.40 -4.96
N PRO A 171 0.70 3.37 -5.17
CA PRO A 171 0.00 2.15 -5.54
C PRO A 171 0.58 1.51 -6.81
N LYS A 172 1.01 2.33 -7.79
CA LYS A 172 1.69 1.82 -8.99
C LYS A 172 2.97 1.05 -8.65
N ILE A 173 3.85 1.61 -7.81
CA ILE A 173 5.09 0.94 -7.41
C ILE A 173 4.80 -0.38 -6.68
N LEU A 174 3.87 -0.37 -5.72
CA LEU A 174 3.50 -1.59 -4.98
C LEU A 174 2.90 -2.63 -5.93
N ASN A 175 2.05 -2.21 -6.87
CA ASN A 175 1.45 -3.12 -7.86
C ASN A 175 2.48 -3.70 -8.84
N ASP A 176 3.45 -2.90 -9.27
CA ASP A 176 4.53 -3.36 -10.14
C ASP A 176 5.42 -4.39 -9.43
N MET A 177 5.67 -4.24 -8.12
CA MET A 177 6.35 -5.26 -7.30
C MET A 177 5.57 -6.59 -7.30
N ARG A 178 4.25 -6.54 -7.07
CA ARG A 178 3.38 -7.74 -7.13
C ARG A 178 3.45 -8.40 -8.51
N LYS A 179 3.27 -7.64 -9.59
CA LYS A 179 3.28 -8.16 -10.97
C LYS A 179 4.60 -8.81 -11.33
N ASN A 180 5.73 -8.21 -10.95
CA ASN A 180 7.05 -8.77 -11.26
C ASN A 180 7.32 -10.06 -10.50
N PHE A 181 6.82 -10.17 -9.26
CA PHE A 181 6.89 -11.42 -8.50
C PHE A 181 6.18 -12.57 -9.22
N TYR A 182 4.98 -12.35 -9.78
CA TYR A 182 4.25 -13.36 -10.55
C TYR A 182 4.93 -13.77 -11.85
N LYS A 183 5.73 -12.90 -12.47
CA LYS A 183 6.49 -13.24 -13.69
C LYS A 183 7.69 -14.16 -13.42
N ASN A 184 8.19 -14.18 -12.18
CA ASN A 184 9.40 -14.91 -11.79
C ASN A 184 9.09 -16.23 -11.08
N LYS A 185 7.82 -16.64 -11.03
CA LYS A 185 7.35 -17.95 -10.57
C LYS A 185 7.01 -18.82 -11.77
#